data_AF-I9L5R5-F1
#
_entry.id   AF-I9L5R5-F1
#
_cell.length_a   1.000
_cell.length_b   1.000
_cell.length_c   1.000
_cell.angle_alpha   90.00
_cell.angle_beta   90.00
_cell.angle_gamma   90.00
#
_symmetry.space_group_name_H-M   'P 1'
#
loop_
_entity.id
_entity.type
_entity.pdbx_description
1 polymer ?
#
loop_
_entity_poly.entity_id
_entity_poly.type
_entity_poly.pdbx_seq_one_letter_code
_entity_poly.pdbx_strand_id
1 'polypeptide(L)'
;MTTVIDLNSPIEKIMREALIESNIKYREQEAVYKKGNPVPIYIIDFVVIGEYCKIAIECDGNYHTAIDRKRLDAQRDYFLIQQNHYYDDLLRFTGREIKNHISECIKEIITSINQYDILKRMQKKKMQIDIYSMRNKQIDYSQSNEIINIISRETAIVLQKCCNNKKLIQKELRKAIRKNYISINEQQVYFVYPIIESSLFKKEIDFFITAYNSIYLIKLISNGRKTEISNELLKESNIVKVFININLSSPNGEIVEKETKSWVFINGKDNLIIDSDFQTSTLKSDKEINPIIEDKFTVESLDALNDAVECDLNSVRDGMEFSCKTIQELRKFVLEIGNTGREAHLLKMFFVHKDYEVRRLACSAASKIANPEITQYIVPCLYVLKPQIRQYALKAILKSQCKNILHHIPLILEKEEKDYNIILCKQIIKAAQKWKR
;
A
#
# COMPACT_ATOMS: atom_id res chain seq x y z
N MET A 1 -25.47 -38.97 11.53
CA MET A 1 -25.07 -39.72 10.32
C MET A 1 -24.21 -38.79 9.50
N THR A 2 -22.89 -38.96 9.56
CA THR A 2 -21.92 -38.24 8.74
C THR A 2 -22.01 -38.85 7.34
N THR A 3 -22.64 -38.16 6.41
CA THR A 3 -22.54 -38.48 4.99
C THR A 3 -21.08 -38.39 4.60
N VAL A 4 -20.47 -39.55 4.37
CA VAL A 4 -19.19 -39.64 3.66
C VAL A 4 -19.47 -39.11 2.27
N ILE A 5 -18.96 -37.92 1.96
CA ILE A 5 -19.03 -37.32 0.63
C ILE A 5 -18.23 -38.26 -0.28
N ASP A 6 -18.88 -38.80 -1.30
CA ASP A 6 -18.27 -39.73 -2.25
C ASP A 6 -17.21 -38.98 -3.07
N LEU A 7 -15.94 -39.24 -2.75
CA LEU A 7 -14.73 -38.51 -3.15
C LEU A 7 -14.30 -38.74 -4.62
N ASN A 8 -15.21 -39.16 -5.51
CA ASN A 8 -14.85 -39.55 -6.88
C ASN A 8 -15.95 -39.26 -7.90
N SER A 9 -16.56 -38.06 -7.86
CA SER A 9 -17.37 -37.62 -9.01
C SER A 9 -16.51 -37.71 -10.29
N PRO A 10 -16.95 -38.42 -11.34
CA PRO A 10 -16.17 -38.52 -12.58
C PRO A 10 -15.81 -37.17 -13.18
N ILE A 11 -16.61 -36.15 -12.89
CA ILE A 11 -16.42 -34.77 -13.35
C ILE A 11 -15.27 -34.10 -12.60
N GLU A 12 -15.23 -34.21 -11.26
CA GLU A 12 -14.13 -33.68 -10.45
C GLU A 12 -12.81 -34.35 -10.82
N LYS A 13 -12.83 -35.65 -11.14
CA LYS A 13 -11.62 -36.35 -11.60
C LYS A 13 -11.09 -35.78 -12.91
N ILE A 14 -11.95 -35.52 -13.89
CA ILE A 14 -11.57 -34.89 -15.17
C ILE A 14 -10.99 -33.49 -14.91
N MET A 15 -11.63 -32.69 -14.05
CA MET A 15 -11.12 -31.36 -13.69
C MET A 15 -9.75 -31.44 -13.02
N ARG A 16 -9.58 -32.34 -12.04
CA ARG A 16 -8.32 -32.58 -11.33
C ARG A 16 -7.18 -32.91 -12.31
N GLU A 17 -7.40 -33.87 -13.21
CA GLU A 17 -6.42 -34.28 -14.20
C GLU A 17 -6.01 -33.10 -15.08
N ALA A 18 -6.99 -32.33 -15.58
CA ALA A 18 -6.72 -31.15 -16.40
C ALA A 18 -5.98 -30.03 -15.66
N LEU A 19 -6.26 -29.81 -14.37
CA LEU A 19 -5.53 -28.86 -13.52
C LEU A 19 -4.06 -29.29 -13.34
N ILE A 20 -3.81 -30.59 -13.14
CA ILE A 20 -2.45 -31.16 -13.03
C ILE A 20 -1.69 -30.99 -14.35
N GLU A 21 -2.29 -31.39 -15.47
CA GLU A 21 -1.69 -31.27 -16.81
C GLU A 21 -1.33 -29.82 -17.15
N SER A 22 -2.14 -28.87 -16.68
CA SER A 22 -1.93 -27.44 -16.88
C SER A 22 -0.98 -26.80 -15.84
N ASN A 23 -0.41 -27.59 -14.93
CA ASN A 23 0.49 -27.13 -13.85
C ASN A 23 -0.13 -26.02 -12.98
N ILE A 24 -1.45 -26.07 -12.75
CA ILE A 24 -2.17 -25.12 -11.91
C ILE A 24 -2.09 -25.60 -10.46
N LYS A 25 -1.71 -24.71 -9.54
CA LYS A 25 -1.72 -25.02 -8.10
C LYS A 25 -3.14 -24.99 -7.57
N TYR A 26 -3.57 -26.02 -6.86
CA TYR A 26 -4.92 -26.08 -6.29
C TYR A 26 -4.98 -26.79 -4.94
N ARG A 27 -6.12 -26.64 -4.28
CA ARG A 27 -6.59 -27.43 -3.13
C ARG A 27 -7.93 -28.02 -3.47
N GLU A 28 -8.27 -29.15 -2.88
CA GLU A 28 -9.56 -29.82 -3.09
C GLU A 28 -10.40 -29.76 -1.84
N GLN A 29 -11.72 -29.75 -2.03
CA GLN A 29 -12.71 -29.92 -0.96
C GLN A 29 -12.47 -28.92 0.19
N GLU A 30 -12.23 -27.65 -0.16
CA GLU A 30 -11.90 -26.62 0.82
C GLU A 30 -13.15 -26.24 1.62
N ALA A 31 -13.13 -26.57 2.91
CA ALA A 31 -14.21 -26.29 3.84
C ALA A 31 -14.21 -24.81 4.27
N VAL A 32 -15.34 -24.14 4.07
CA VAL A 32 -15.55 -22.73 4.42
C VAL A 32 -16.38 -22.62 5.68
N TYR A 33 -15.85 -21.91 6.68
CA TYR A 33 -16.47 -21.78 8.00
C TYR A 33 -17.03 -20.38 8.23
N LYS A 34 -18.12 -20.29 9.00
CA LYS A 34 -18.53 -19.01 9.60
C LYS A 34 -17.67 -18.77 10.83
N LYS A 35 -17.27 -17.51 11.07
CA LYS A 35 -16.61 -17.14 12.33
C LYS A 35 -17.46 -17.60 13.53
N GLY A 36 -16.87 -18.42 14.40
CA GLY A 36 -17.53 -18.98 15.58
C GLY A 36 -18.41 -20.20 15.33
N ASN A 37 -18.45 -20.74 14.10
CA ASN A 37 -19.16 -21.99 13.80
C ASN A 37 -18.15 -23.11 13.46
N PRO A 38 -18.13 -24.23 14.21
CA PRO A 38 -17.23 -25.34 13.93
C PRO A 38 -17.69 -26.21 12.74
N VAL A 39 -18.91 -26.01 12.25
CA VAL A 39 -19.45 -26.76 11.10
C VAL A 39 -19.21 -25.93 9.83
N PRO A 40 -18.64 -26.53 8.76
CA PRO A 40 -18.47 -25.83 7.50
C PRO A 40 -19.82 -25.52 6.88
N ILE A 41 -19.97 -24.30 6.36
CA ILE A 41 -21.19 -23.86 5.66
C ILE A 41 -21.16 -24.33 4.21
N TYR A 42 -19.97 -24.31 3.60
CA TYR A 42 -19.75 -24.71 2.22
C TYR A 42 -18.51 -25.57 2.11
N ILE A 43 -18.50 -26.44 1.12
CA ILE A 43 -17.33 -27.18 0.67
C ILE A 43 -17.16 -26.81 -0.79
N ILE A 44 -15.98 -26.32 -1.15
CA ILE A 44 -15.63 -25.91 -2.50
C ILE A 44 -14.83 -27.04 -3.14
N ASP A 45 -15.22 -27.47 -4.34
CA ASP A 45 -14.61 -28.64 -5.00
C ASP A 45 -13.13 -28.41 -5.25
N PHE A 46 -12.76 -27.26 -5.83
CA PHE A 46 -11.37 -26.85 -5.98
C PHE A 46 -11.16 -25.39 -5.63
N VAL A 47 -10.00 -25.08 -5.05
CA VAL A 47 -9.51 -23.70 -4.89
C VAL A 47 -8.18 -23.62 -5.62
N VAL A 48 -8.16 -22.91 -6.75
CA VAL A 48 -6.92 -22.65 -7.50
C VAL A 48 -6.20 -21.43 -6.95
N ILE A 49 -4.87 -21.46 -7.00
CA ILE A 49 -4.00 -20.51 -6.32
C ILE A 49 -3.08 -19.85 -7.34
N GLY A 50 -3.24 -18.55 -7.52
CA GLY A 50 -2.31 -17.68 -8.26
C GLY A 50 -1.13 -17.23 -7.39
N GLU A 51 -0.34 -16.29 -7.89
CA GLU A 51 0.74 -15.64 -7.12
C GLU A 51 0.16 -14.81 -5.96
N TYR A 52 -0.99 -14.18 -6.18
CA TYR A 52 -1.65 -13.26 -5.25
C TYR A 52 -3.15 -13.49 -5.08
N CYS A 53 -3.78 -14.27 -5.96
CA CYS A 53 -5.21 -14.55 -5.92
C CYS A 53 -5.56 -15.98 -5.49
N LYS A 54 -6.82 -16.17 -5.09
CA LYS A 54 -7.45 -17.48 -4.91
C LYS A 54 -8.80 -17.49 -5.59
N ILE A 55 -9.06 -18.50 -6.41
CA ILE A 55 -10.32 -18.64 -7.13
C ILE A 55 -10.96 -19.96 -6.75
N ALA A 56 -12.21 -19.89 -6.31
CA ALA A 56 -13.01 -21.07 -6.03
C ALA A 56 -13.58 -21.63 -7.35
N ILE A 57 -13.63 -22.95 -7.46
CA ILE A 57 -14.20 -23.67 -8.60
C ILE A 57 -15.20 -24.67 -8.05
N GLU A 58 -16.41 -24.62 -8.60
CA GLU A 58 -17.46 -25.61 -8.35
C GLU A 58 -17.74 -26.40 -9.64
N CYS A 59 -17.67 -27.71 -9.53
CA CYS A 59 -17.94 -28.69 -10.58
C CYS A 59 -19.40 -29.11 -10.47
N ASP A 60 -20.31 -28.19 -10.82
CA ASP A 60 -21.72 -28.32 -10.47
C ASP A 60 -22.51 -29.20 -11.45
N GLY A 61 -23.43 -29.98 -10.90
CA GLY A 61 -24.34 -30.85 -11.64
C GLY A 61 -25.63 -30.13 -11.95
N ASN A 62 -25.76 -29.60 -13.18
CA ASN A 62 -26.93 -28.92 -13.76
C ASN A 62 -27.30 -27.57 -13.11
N TYR A 63 -27.13 -26.49 -13.90
CA TYR A 63 -27.79 -25.20 -13.67
C TYR A 63 -29.32 -25.37 -13.73
N HIS A 64 -29.96 -25.59 -12.60
CA HIS A 64 -31.41 -25.57 -12.53
C HIS A 64 -31.90 -24.12 -12.63
N THR A 65 -32.64 -23.82 -13.69
CA THR A 65 -33.19 -22.50 -14.07
C THR A 65 -34.22 -21.91 -13.10
N ALA A 66 -34.45 -22.54 -11.94
CA ALA A 66 -35.39 -22.07 -10.94
C ALA A 66 -34.88 -20.77 -10.27
N ILE A 67 -35.71 -19.73 -10.28
CA ILE A 67 -35.39 -18.38 -9.78
C ILE A 67 -34.88 -18.40 -8.33
N ASP A 68 -35.39 -19.30 -7.48
CA ASP A 68 -35.00 -19.41 -6.09
C ASP A 68 -33.56 -19.94 -5.89
N ARG A 69 -33.07 -20.80 -6.79
CA ARG A 69 -31.68 -21.29 -6.73
C ARG A 69 -30.70 -20.20 -7.16
N LYS A 70 -31.00 -19.43 -8.20
CA LYS A 70 -30.18 -18.27 -8.60
C LYS A 70 -29.98 -17.27 -7.47
N ARG A 71 -31.02 -17.06 -6.64
CA ARG A 71 -30.94 -16.19 -5.46
C ARG A 71 -30.02 -16.77 -4.38
N LEU A 72 -30.10 -18.07 -4.12
CA LEU A 72 -29.24 -18.75 -3.15
C LEU A 72 -27.78 -18.78 -3.61
N ASP A 73 -27.53 -19.00 -4.91
CA ASP A 73 -26.20 -18.97 -5.51
C ASP A 73 -25.59 -17.57 -5.42
N ALA A 74 -26.34 -16.53 -5.80
CA ALA A 74 -25.87 -15.15 -5.66
C ALA A 74 -25.57 -14.75 -4.20
N GLN A 75 -26.36 -15.25 -3.24
CA GLN A 75 -26.10 -15.05 -1.82
C GLN A 75 -24.82 -15.77 -1.36
N ARG A 76 -24.58 -16.98 -1.88
CA ARG A 76 -23.36 -17.75 -1.61
C ARG A 76 -22.14 -17.04 -2.19
N ASP A 77 -22.21 -16.55 -3.43
CA ASP A 77 -21.12 -15.83 -4.10
C ASP A 77 -20.75 -14.58 -3.31
N TYR A 78 -21.78 -13.82 -2.91
CA TYR A 78 -21.61 -12.67 -2.04
C TYR A 78 -20.95 -13.05 -0.70
N PHE A 79 -21.35 -14.15 -0.08
CA PHE A 79 -20.74 -14.60 1.18
C PHE A 79 -19.26 -14.96 1.01
N LEU A 80 -18.94 -15.72 -0.04
CA LEU A 80 -17.59 -16.23 -0.31
C LEU A 80 -16.61 -15.11 -0.68
N ILE A 81 -17.06 -14.14 -1.48
CA ILE A 81 -16.23 -13.05 -1.99
C ILE A 81 -16.19 -11.86 -1.02
N GLN A 82 -17.34 -11.40 -0.52
CA GLN A 82 -17.45 -10.11 0.19
C GLN A 82 -17.36 -10.22 1.71
N GLN A 83 -18.01 -11.20 2.35
CA GLN A 83 -18.14 -11.19 3.81
C GLN A 83 -16.90 -11.70 4.55
N ASN A 84 -16.17 -12.66 3.97
CA ASN A 84 -14.99 -13.24 4.61
C ASN A 84 -13.70 -13.07 3.79
N HIS A 85 -13.77 -12.49 2.59
CA HIS A 85 -12.62 -12.32 1.68
C HIS A 85 -11.83 -13.63 1.47
N TYR A 86 -12.52 -14.77 1.38
CA TYR A 86 -11.86 -16.07 1.24
C TYR A 86 -11.28 -16.26 -0.16
N TYR A 87 -12.04 -15.83 -1.17
CA TYR A 87 -11.73 -15.98 -2.59
C TYR A 87 -11.92 -14.66 -3.34
N ASP A 88 -11.17 -14.49 -4.41
CA ASP A 88 -11.22 -13.32 -5.28
C ASP A 88 -12.26 -13.50 -6.39
N ASP A 89 -12.54 -14.75 -6.79
CA ASP A 89 -13.56 -15.11 -7.76
C ASP A 89 -14.15 -16.50 -7.48
N LEU A 90 -15.28 -16.80 -8.12
CA LEU A 90 -15.92 -18.11 -8.10
C LEU A 90 -16.36 -18.51 -9.51
N LEU A 91 -15.77 -19.58 -10.03
CA LEU A 91 -16.12 -20.17 -11.32
C LEU A 91 -16.96 -21.42 -11.12
N ARG A 92 -17.99 -21.58 -11.95
CA ARG A 92 -18.90 -22.73 -11.89
C ARG A 92 -18.98 -23.37 -13.26
N PHE A 93 -18.61 -24.65 -13.34
CA PHE A 93 -18.64 -25.41 -14.58
C PHE A 93 -19.63 -26.57 -14.46
N THR A 94 -20.50 -26.70 -15.45
CA THR A 94 -21.37 -27.85 -15.56
C THR A 94 -20.60 -29.12 -15.89
N GLY A 95 -21.16 -30.26 -15.49
CA GLY A 95 -20.67 -31.56 -15.95
C GLY A 95 -20.60 -31.72 -17.49
N ARG A 96 -21.39 -30.96 -18.27
CA ARG A 96 -21.32 -30.99 -19.75
C ARG A 96 -20.11 -30.20 -20.26
N GLU A 97 -19.87 -29.01 -19.72
CA GLU A 97 -18.70 -28.20 -20.04
C GLU A 97 -17.42 -28.94 -19.69
N ILE A 98 -17.34 -29.54 -18.49
CA ILE A 98 -16.16 -30.30 -18.06
C ILE A 98 -15.92 -31.53 -18.94
N LYS A 99 -16.97 -32.26 -19.35
CA LYS A 99 -16.79 -33.47 -20.17
C LYS A 99 -16.44 -33.17 -21.63
N ASN A 100 -17.04 -32.13 -22.21
CA ASN A 100 -16.96 -31.89 -23.65
C ASN A 100 -15.97 -30.77 -24.01
N HIS A 101 -15.68 -29.87 -23.07
CA HIS A 101 -14.96 -28.61 -23.29
C HIS A 101 -13.95 -28.31 -22.18
N ILE A 102 -13.30 -29.33 -21.60
CA ILE A 102 -12.38 -29.17 -20.46
C ILE A 102 -11.28 -28.12 -20.72
N SER A 103 -10.75 -28.06 -21.94
CA SER A 103 -9.74 -27.07 -22.33
C SER A 103 -10.25 -25.63 -22.25
N GLU A 104 -11.55 -25.41 -22.51
CA GLU A 104 -12.17 -24.09 -22.40
C GLU A 104 -12.33 -23.71 -20.92
N CYS A 105 -12.74 -24.64 -20.06
CA CYS A 105 -12.82 -24.41 -18.61
C CYS A 105 -11.44 -24.06 -18.03
N ILE A 106 -10.39 -24.79 -18.40
CA ILE A 106 -9.01 -24.49 -17.99
C ILE A 106 -8.56 -23.11 -18.48
N LYS A 107 -8.88 -22.76 -19.73
CA LYS A 107 -8.57 -21.43 -20.27
C LYS A 107 -9.24 -20.33 -19.45
N GLU A 108 -10.50 -20.50 -19.09
CA GLU A 108 -11.24 -19.55 -18.25
C GLU A 108 -10.61 -19.42 -16.85
N ILE A 109 -10.22 -20.53 -16.23
CA ILE A 109 -9.51 -20.56 -14.95
C ILE A 109 -8.19 -19.77 -15.05
N ILE A 110 -7.37 -20.03 -16.06
CA ILE A 110 -6.08 -19.33 -16.27
C ILE A 110 -6.31 -17.84 -16.50
N THR A 111 -7.31 -17.48 -17.32
CA THR A 111 -7.66 -16.07 -17.56
C THR A 111 -8.06 -15.37 -16.27
N SER A 112 -8.91 -15.99 -15.44
CA SER A 112 -9.30 -15.41 -14.14
C SER A 112 -8.10 -15.28 -13.20
N ILE A 113 -7.24 -16.31 -13.08
CA ILE A 113 -6.00 -16.24 -12.27
C ILE A 113 -5.15 -15.04 -12.70
N ASN A 114 -4.86 -14.92 -14.00
CA ASN A 114 -4.02 -13.85 -14.52
C ASN A 114 -4.62 -12.47 -14.27
N GLN A 115 -5.92 -12.29 -14.49
CA GLN A 115 -6.60 -11.02 -14.26
C GLN A 115 -6.51 -10.61 -12.79
N TYR A 116 -6.85 -11.51 -11.85
CA TYR A 116 -6.81 -11.17 -10.43
C TYR A 116 -5.39 -11.02 -9.88
N ASP A 117 -4.42 -11.81 -10.35
CA ASP A 117 -3.02 -11.63 -9.97
C ASP A 117 -2.48 -10.27 -10.43
N ILE A 118 -2.79 -9.84 -11.67
CA ILE A 118 -2.42 -8.51 -12.16
C ILE A 118 -3.04 -7.43 -11.26
N LEU A 119 -4.34 -7.52 -10.97
CA LEU A 119 -5.03 -6.56 -10.11
C LEU A 119 -4.42 -6.49 -8.72
N LYS A 120 -4.19 -7.64 -8.06
CA LYS A 120 -3.60 -7.69 -6.71
C LYS A 120 -2.15 -7.23 -6.70
N ARG A 121 -1.37 -7.54 -7.75
CA ARG A 121 0.01 -7.05 -7.91
C ARG A 121 0.03 -5.53 -8.03
N MET A 122 -0.88 -4.94 -8.83
CA MET A 122 -1.03 -3.48 -8.93
C MET A 122 -1.44 -2.87 -7.59
N GLN A 123 -2.42 -3.45 -6.89
CA GLN A 123 -2.83 -2.98 -5.55
C GLN A 123 -1.67 -3.01 -4.55
N LYS A 124 -0.90 -4.11 -4.52
CA LYS A 124 0.29 -4.22 -3.67
C LYS A 124 1.35 -3.18 -4.03
N LYS A 125 1.67 -3.02 -5.32
CA LYS A 125 2.63 -2.01 -5.79
C LYS A 125 2.18 -0.59 -5.43
N LYS A 126 0.88 -0.29 -5.58
CA LYS A 126 0.30 1.00 -5.22
C LYS A 126 0.45 1.29 -3.73
N MET A 127 0.23 0.29 -2.88
CA MET A 127 0.39 0.41 -1.42
C MET A 127 1.83 0.24 -0.93
N GLN A 128 2.76 -0.16 -1.79
CA GLN A 128 4.13 -0.45 -1.38
C GLN A 128 4.88 0.85 -1.06
N ILE A 129 5.49 0.85 0.11
CA ILE A 129 6.32 1.94 0.61
C ILE A 129 7.73 1.39 0.79
N ASP A 130 8.66 2.00 0.09
CA ASP A 130 10.09 1.84 0.29
C ASP A 130 10.69 3.22 0.55
N ILE A 131 10.86 3.52 1.84
CA ILE A 131 11.37 4.77 2.41
C ILE A 131 12.69 5.20 1.74
N TYR A 132 13.56 4.25 1.39
CA TYR A 132 14.87 4.56 0.82
C TYR A 132 14.78 5.09 -0.60
N SER A 133 13.95 4.45 -1.41
CA SER A 133 13.76 4.87 -2.79
C SER A 133 12.85 6.10 -2.89
N MET A 134 11.97 6.39 -1.92
CA MET A 134 11.07 7.56 -1.97
C MET A 134 11.80 8.90 -2.15
N ARG A 135 12.97 9.08 -1.52
CA ARG A 135 13.67 10.37 -1.57
C ARG A 135 14.36 10.62 -2.90
N ASN A 136 14.78 9.55 -3.57
CA ASN A 136 15.59 9.60 -4.79
C ASN A 136 14.80 9.17 -6.02
N LYS A 137 13.56 8.69 -5.86
CA LYS A 137 12.69 8.28 -6.94
C LYS A 137 12.20 9.51 -7.69
N GLN A 138 12.58 9.60 -8.96
CA GLN A 138 11.96 10.52 -9.88
C GLN A 138 10.48 10.16 -10.05
N ILE A 139 9.63 11.18 -10.16
CA ILE A 139 8.19 10.98 -10.37
C ILE A 139 7.96 10.23 -11.68
N ASP A 140 7.28 9.09 -11.58
CA ASP A 140 6.73 8.37 -12.72
C ASP A 140 5.41 9.04 -13.11
N TYR A 141 5.40 9.70 -14.26
CA TYR A 141 4.25 10.46 -14.75
C TYR A 141 3.05 9.58 -15.09
N SER A 142 3.26 8.36 -15.57
CA SER A 142 2.17 7.42 -15.89
C SER A 142 1.45 6.99 -14.62
N GLN A 143 2.23 6.56 -13.61
CA GLN A 143 1.70 6.22 -12.29
C GLN A 143 1.02 7.42 -11.62
N SER A 144 1.60 8.61 -11.75
CA SER A 144 1.04 9.81 -11.16
C SER A 144 -0.26 10.24 -11.79
N ASN A 145 -0.38 10.16 -13.12
CA ASN A 145 -1.62 10.43 -13.84
C ASN A 145 -2.75 9.49 -13.40
N GLU A 146 -2.46 8.20 -13.19
CA GLU A 146 -3.43 7.25 -12.64
C GLU A 146 -3.96 7.72 -11.27
N ILE A 147 -3.06 8.12 -10.37
CA ILE A 147 -3.43 8.58 -9.03
C ILE A 147 -4.19 9.91 -9.05
N ILE A 148 -3.75 10.86 -9.89
CA ILE A 148 -4.42 12.15 -10.09
C ILE A 148 -5.86 11.93 -10.59
N ASN A 149 -6.05 11.02 -11.56
CA ASN A 149 -7.38 10.68 -12.07
C ASN A 149 -8.28 10.06 -10.98
N ILE A 150 -7.73 9.20 -10.12
CA ILE A 150 -8.46 8.66 -8.97
C ILE A 150 -8.85 9.79 -8.01
N ILE A 151 -7.91 10.66 -7.61
CA ILE A 151 -8.19 11.78 -6.71
C ILE A 151 -9.28 12.68 -7.29
N SER A 152 -9.16 13.04 -8.57
CA SER A 152 -10.10 13.91 -9.27
C SER A 152 -11.50 13.30 -9.30
N ARG A 153 -11.62 12.02 -9.67
CA ARG A 153 -12.89 11.29 -9.74
C ARG A 153 -13.56 11.19 -8.37
N GLU A 154 -12.81 10.74 -7.36
CA GLU A 154 -13.35 10.60 -6.00
C GLU A 154 -13.74 11.96 -5.39
N THR A 155 -13.02 13.03 -5.74
CA THR A 155 -13.36 14.40 -5.31
C THR A 155 -14.72 14.81 -5.85
N ALA A 156 -14.98 14.61 -7.14
CA ALA A 156 -16.27 14.95 -7.75
C ALA A 156 -17.43 14.18 -7.08
N ILE A 157 -17.26 12.88 -6.84
CA ILE A 157 -18.24 12.03 -6.14
C ILE A 157 -18.49 12.54 -4.71
N VAL A 158 -17.46 12.94 -3.99
CA VAL A 158 -17.57 13.44 -2.61
C VAL A 158 -18.26 14.80 -2.57
N LEU A 159 -17.93 15.72 -3.49
CA LEU A 159 -18.57 17.04 -3.57
C LEU A 159 -20.05 16.98 -3.95
N GLN A 160 -20.48 15.99 -4.73
CA GLN A 160 -21.90 15.76 -4.98
C GLN A 160 -22.69 15.36 -3.72
N LYS A 161 -22.03 14.71 -2.76
CA LYS A 161 -22.66 14.16 -1.55
C LYS A 161 -22.54 15.07 -0.33
N CYS A 162 -21.48 15.87 -0.27
CA CYS A 162 -21.17 16.71 0.88
C CYS A 162 -21.55 18.16 0.59
N CYS A 163 -22.15 18.83 1.58
CA CYS A 163 -22.20 20.30 1.56
C CYS A 163 -20.78 20.89 1.54
N ASN A 164 -20.63 22.19 1.23
CA ASN A 164 -19.35 22.94 1.13
C ASN A 164 -18.48 22.99 2.42
N ASN A 165 -18.70 22.06 3.36
CA ASN A 165 -17.89 21.87 4.55
C ASN A 165 -16.57 21.15 4.21
N LYS A 166 -15.49 21.92 4.15
CA LYS A 166 -14.14 21.44 3.88
C LYS A 166 -13.69 20.26 4.76
N LYS A 167 -14.01 20.24 6.06
CA LYS A 167 -13.61 19.14 6.96
C LYS A 167 -14.33 17.84 6.62
N LEU A 168 -15.61 17.92 6.27
CA LEU A 168 -16.40 16.76 5.86
C LEU A 168 -15.90 16.20 4.52
N ILE A 169 -15.66 17.08 3.56
CA ILE A 169 -15.07 16.72 2.25
C ILE A 169 -13.72 16.02 2.45
N GLN A 170 -12.83 16.57 3.26
CA GLN A 170 -11.54 15.97 3.58
C GLN A 170 -11.69 14.56 4.17
N LYS A 171 -12.63 14.35 5.10
CA LYS A 171 -12.87 13.06 5.74
C LYS A 171 -13.37 12.02 4.73
N GLU A 172 -14.39 12.35 3.95
CA GLU A 172 -14.98 11.42 2.98
C GLU A 172 -14.04 11.15 1.80
N LEU A 173 -13.29 12.15 1.33
CA LEU A 173 -12.28 11.97 0.29
C LEU A 173 -11.16 11.01 0.73
N ARG A 174 -10.65 11.15 1.97
CA ARG A 174 -9.69 10.19 2.53
C ARG A 174 -10.25 8.77 2.56
N LYS A 175 -11.53 8.61 2.90
CA LYS A 175 -12.21 7.29 2.91
C LYS A 175 -12.35 6.71 1.50
N ALA A 176 -12.72 7.54 0.53
CA ALA A 176 -12.88 7.17 -0.87
C ALA A 176 -11.53 6.75 -1.51
N ILE A 177 -10.48 7.55 -1.28
CA ILE A 177 -9.13 7.24 -1.77
C ILE A 177 -8.60 5.93 -1.17
N ARG A 178 -8.81 5.66 0.12
CA ARG A 178 -8.39 4.39 0.76
C ARG A 178 -9.00 3.14 0.10
N LYS A 179 -10.24 3.25 -0.39
CA LYS A 179 -10.90 2.14 -1.10
C LYS A 179 -10.25 1.80 -2.44
N ASN A 180 -9.45 2.71 -2.99
CA ASN A 180 -8.70 2.53 -4.23
C ASN A 180 -7.28 1.99 -3.98
N TYR A 181 -7.03 1.37 -2.82
CA TYR A 181 -5.74 0.80 -2.44
C TYR A 181 -4.60 1.82 -2.46
N ILE A 182 -4.92 3.06 -2.08
CA ILE A 182 -3.95 4.14 -1.89
C ILE A 182 -3.74 4.31 -0.40
N SER A 183 -2.48 4.39 0.00
CA SER A 183 -2.12 4.54 1.39
C SER A 183 -2.28 6.00 1.84
N ILE A 184 -2.81 6.16 3.05
CA ILE A 184 -3.05 7.47 3.70
C ILE A 184 -2.61 7.40 5.16
N ASN A 185 -1.78 6.43 5.52
CA ASN A 185 -1.33 6.28 6.90
C ASN A 185 0.11 5.82 6.92
N GLU A 186 1.02 6.77 6.91
CA GLU A 186 2.44 6.45 6.81
C GLU A 186 3.20 7.29 7.79
N GLN A 187 3.23 6.78 9.02
CA GLN A 187 4.22 7.17 10.03
C GLN A 187 5.65 7.16 9.45
N GLN A 188 5.87 6.36 8.39
CA GLN A 188 7.11 6.24 7.64
C GLN A 188 7.44 7.46 6.75
N VAL A 189 6.43 8.15 6.20
CA VAL A 189 6.63 9.33 5.32
C VAL A 189 7.16 10.52 6.10
N TYR A 190 6.78 10.66 7.36
CA TYR A 190 7.32 11.72 8.23
C TYR A 190 8.83 11.60 8.45
N PHE A 191 9.43 10.40 8.28
CA PHE A 191 10.89 10.25 8.32
C PHE A 191 11.59 10.71 7.05
N VAL A 192 10.94 10.53 5.90
CA VAL A 192 11.51 10.90 4.61
C VAL A 192 11.39 12.41 4.41
N TYR A 193 10.24 12.97 4.76
CA TYR A 193 9.94 14.39 4.57
C TYR A 193 9.33 15.01 5.84
N PRO A 194 10.17 15.37 6.84
CA PRO A 194 9.72 16.05 8.06
C PRO A 194 8.94 17.34 7.78
N ILE A 195 9.24 18.01 6.66
CA ILE A 195 8.54 19.21 6.21
C ILE A 195 7.02 18.99 6.09
N ILE A 196 6.57 17.79 5.67
CA ILE A 196 5.14 17.48 5.52
C ILE A 196 4.40 17.57 6.86
N GLU A 197 5.01 17.09 7.95
CA GLU A 197 4.43 17.17 9.28
C GLU A 197 4.25 18.64 9.70
N SER A 198 5.30 19.45 9.49
CA SER A 198 5.25 20.88 9.80
C SER A 198 4.17 21.61 8.98
N SER A 199 4.03 21.27 7.69
CA SER A 199 3.03 21.85 6.79
C SER A 199 1.61 21.42 7.15
N LEU A 200 1.39 20.20 7.65
CA LEU A 200 0.09 19.78 8.20
C LEU A 200 -0.27 20.56 9.47
N PHE A 201 0.68 20.74 10.39
CA PHE A 201 0.47 21.48 11.62
C PHE A 201 0.11 22.95 11.34
N LYS A 202 0.84 23.57 10.40
CA LYS A 202 0.58 24.94 9.92
C LYS A 202 -0.65 25.07 9.03
N LYS A 203 -1.30 23.95 8.66
CA LYS A 203 -2.45 23.90 7.71
C LYS A 203 -2.10 24.43 6.30
N GLU A 204 -0.82 24.39 5.94
CA GLU A 204 -0.33 24.66 4.59
C GLU A 204 -0.85 23.60 3.62
N ILE A 205 -1.00 22.36 4.06
CA ILE A 205 -1.66 21.26 3.35
C ILE A 205 -2.78 20.66 4.20
N ASP A 206 -3.79 20.05 3.58
CA ASP A 206 -4.91 19.44 4.31
C ASP A 206 -4.61 17.98 4.66
N PHE A 207 -4.02 17.24 3.72
CA PHE A 207 -3.56 15.88 3.95
C PHE A 207 -2.56 15.46 2.87
N PHE A 208 -1.96 14.29 3.02
CA PHE A 208 -1.20 13.66 1.96
C PHE A 208 -1.62 12.21 1.82
N ILE A 209 -1.29 11.64 0.67
CA ILE A 209 -1.45 10.23 0.36
C ILE A 209 -0.17 9.73 -0.30
N THR A 210 -0.05 8.42 -0.39
CA THR A 210 1.11 7.74 -0.93
C THR A 210 0.67 6.59 -1.80
N ALA A 211 1.24 6.56 -2.99
CA ALA A 211 0.95 5.55 -3.98
C ALA A 211 2.18 5.32 -4.86
N TYR A 212 2.46 4.05 -5.15
CA TYR A 212 3.61 3.64 -5.96
C TYR A 212 4.93 4.24 -5.45
N ASN A 213 5.11 4.29 -4.14
CA ASN A 213 6.28 4.92 -3.54
C ASN A 213 6.49 6.41 -3.88
N SER A 214 5.43 7.12 -4.26
CA SER A 214 5.41 8.58 -4.49
C SER A 214 4.44 9.25 -3.51
N ILE A 215 4.71 10.51 -3.17
CA ILE A 215 3.91 11.30 -2.23
C ILE A 215 3.06 12.30 -3.01
N TYR A 216 1.79 12.39 -2.63
CA TYR A 216 0.84 13.35 -3.18
C TYR A 216 0.27 14.20 -2.04
N LEU A 217 0.61 15.48 -2.02
CA LEU A 217 0.09 16.45 -1.07
C LEU A 217 -1.23 17.00 -1.58
N ILE A 218 -2.26 16.98 -0.74
CA ILE A 218 -3.58 17.45 -1.11
C ILE A 218 -3.88 18.75 -0.38
N LYS A 219 -4.21 19.80 -1.15
CA LYS A 219 -4.69 21.09 -0.66
C LYS A 219 -6.06 21.39 -1.25
N LEU A 220 -7.08 21.45 -0.39
CA LEU A 220 -8.45 21.83 -0.72
C LEU A 220 -8.59 23.36 -0.63
N ILE A 221 -8.95 24.00 -1.74
CA ILE A 221 -9.12 25.44 -1.87
C ILE A 221 -10.60 25.77 -1.91
N SER A 222 -11.09 26.46 -0.86
CA SER A 222 -12.50 26.85 -0.75
C SER A 222 -12.76 28.32 -1.11
N ASN A 223 -11.73 29.17 -1.05
CA ASN A 223 -11.82 30.60 -1.37
C ASN A 223 -10.61 30.97 -2.23
N GLY A 224 -10.76 31.87 -3.20
CA GLY A 224 -9.70 32.34 -4.12
C GLY A 224 -8.57 33.14 -3.45
N ARG A 225 -8.27 32.89 -2.17
CA ARG A 225 -7.07 33.41 -1.53
C ARG A 225 -5.88 32.55 -1.92
N LYS A 226 -4.77 33.23 -2.22
CA LYS A 226 -3.44 32.66 -2.43
C LYS A 226 -3.16 31.57 -1.36
N THR A 227 -2.79 30.37 -1.80
CA THR A 227 -2.46 29.29 -0.87
C THR A 227 -1.10 29.57 -0.23
N GLU A 228 -1.08 29.70 1.09
CA GLU A 228 0.17 29.73 1.85
C GLU A 228 0.72 28.31 1.96
N ILE A 229 1.64 27.97 1.07
CA ILE A 229 2.49 26.77 1.15
C ILE A 229 3.94 27.26 1.19
N SER A 230 4.77 26.64 2.02
CA SER A 230 6.17 27.03 2.12
C SER A 230 6.93 26.84 0.79
N ASN A 231 7.83 27.78 0.47
CA ASN A 231 8.67 27.72 -0.74
C ASN A 231 9.52 26.45 -0.80
N GLU A 232 9.95 25.94 0.36
CA GLU A 232 10.67 24.67 0.48
C GLU A 232 9.80 23.53 -0.09
N LEU A 233 8.54 23.42 0.32
CA LEU A 233 7.62 22.39 -0.18
C LEU A 233 7.28 22.57 -1.65
N LEU A 234 7.06 23.81 -2.12
CA LEU A 234 6.74 24.09 -3.53
C LEU A 234 7.87 23.66 -4.48
N LYS A 235 9.13 23.76 -4.03
CA LYS A 235 10.32 23.42 -4.83
C LYS A 235 10.66 21.92 -4.86
N GLU A 236 10.07 21.11 -3.98
CA GLU A 236 10.40 19.68 -3.86
C GLU A 236 9.93 18.83 -5.04
N SER A 237 10.80 18.49 -5.97
CA SER A 237 10.44 17.81 -7.22
C SER A 237 10.03 16.34 -7.08
N ASN A 238 10.23 15.72 -5.90
CA ASN A 238 9.89 14.31 -5.67
C ASN A 238 8.53 14.15 -4.99
N ILE A 239 7.84 15.26 -4.76
CA ILE A 239 6.51 15.30 -4.17
C ILE A 239 5.54 15.94 -5.16
N VAL A 240 4.43 15.26 -5.41
CA VAL A 240 3.34 15.75 -6.25
C VAL A 240 2.41 16.65 -5.42
N LYS A 241 2.14 17.87 -5.87
CA LYS A 241 1.21 18.80 -5.20
C LYS A 241 -0.10 18.80 -5.96
N VAL A 242 -1.17 18.41 -5.29
CA VAL A 242 -2.51 18.32 -5.85
C VAL A 242 -3.37 19.40 -5.20
N PHE A 243 -3.60 20.46 -5.96
CA PHE A 243 -4.48 21.56 -5.60
C PHE A 243 -5.88 21.25 -6.10
N ILE A 244 -6.87 21.32 -5.20
CA ILE A 244 -8.25 20.96 -5.54
C ILE A 244 -9.15 22.13 -5.20
N ASN A 245 -9.72 22.75 -6.23
CA ASN A 245 -10.78 23.74 -6.04
C ASN A 245 -12.08 23.03 -5.62
N ILE A 246 -12.54 23.32 -4.41
CA ILE A 246 -13.80 22.81 -3.86
C ILE A 246 -14.89 23.89 -3.83
N ASN A 247 -14.61 25.10 -4.33
CA ASN A 247 -15.59 26.15 -4.45
C ASN A 247 -16.45 25.96 -5.71
N LEU A 248 -17.74 25.66 -5.50
CA LEU A 248 -18.70 25.41 -6.58
C LEU A 248 -19.13 26.68 -7.35
N SER A 249 -18.77 27.87 -6.85
CA SER A 249 -19.25 29.17 -7.35
C SER A 249 -18.20 29.96 -8.14
N SER A 250 -16.93 29.55 -8.13
CA SER A 250 -15.88 30.19 -8.91
C SER A 250 -14.87 29.12 -9.39
N PRO A 251 -14.94 28.70 -10.67
CA PRO A 251 -14.09 27.65 -11.19
C PRO A 251 -12.63 28.10 -11.42
N ASN A 252 -12.40 29.41 -11.50
CA ASN A 252 -11.10 29.98 -11.86
C ASN A 252 -10.35 30.46 -10.62
N GLY A 253 -9.55 29.59 -10.02
CA GLY A 253 -8.53 30.00 -9.06
C GLY A 253 -7.22 30.28 -9.79
N GLU A 254 -6.64 31.46 -9.61
CA GLU A 254 -5.22 31.66 -9.93
C GLU A 254 -4.38 31.01 -8.84
N ILE A 255 -3.79 29.86 -9.15
CA ILE A 255 -2.70 29.27 -8.39
C ILE A 255 -1.75 28.81 -9.49
N VAL A 256 -0.55 29.38 -9.60
CA VAL A 256 0.64 28.85 -8.94
C VAL A 256 1.78 29.85 -9.17
N GLU A 257 2.61 30.09 -8.15
CA GLU A 257 3.86 30.85 -8.32
C GLU A 257 4.77 30.16 -9.34
N LYS A 258 5.39 30.94 -10.24
CA LYS A 258 6.20 30.48 -11.40
C LYS A 258 7.32 29.45 -11.09
N GLU A 259 7.61 29.15 -9.81
CA GLU A 259 8.69 28.27 -9.36
C GLU A 259 8.23 26.90 -8.82
N THR A 260 6.92 26.61 -8.77
CA THR A 260 6.43 25.34 -8.22
C THR A 260 6.73 24.18 -9.17
N LYS A 261 7.21 23.06 -8.61
CA LYS A 261 7.48 21.83 -9.35
C LYS A 261 6.55 20.69 -8.96
N SER A 262 6.21 19.86 -9.94
CA SER A 262 5.44 18.63 -9.80
C SER A 262 4.08 18.89 -9.15
N TRP A 263 3.23 19.64 -9.84
CA TRP A 263 1.94 20.06 -9.35
C TRP A 263 0.82 19.91 -10.37
N VAL A 264 -0.40 19.72 -9.87
CA VAL A 264 -1.63 19.68 -10.65
C VAL A 264 -2.72 20.47 -9.94
N PHE A 265 -3.50 21.23 -10.70
CA PHE A 265 -4.67 21.95 -10.22
C PHE A 265 -5.95 21.36 -10.81
N ILE A 266 -6.86 20.95 -9.94
CA ILE A 266 -8.07 20.20 -10.29
C ILE A 266 -9.30 21.03 -9.91
N ASN A 267 -10.23 21.14 -10.85
CA ASN A 267 -11.61 21.51 -10.56
C ASN A 267 -12.31 20.30 -9.93
N GLY A 268 -12.55 20.37 -8.62
CA GLY A 268 -13.13 19.26 -7.89
C GLY A 268 -14.55 18.91 -8.35
N LYS A 269 -15.32 19.85 -8.91
CA LYS A 269 -16.71 19.63 -9.34
C LYS A 269 -16.79 18.81 -10.62
N ASP A 270 -15.98 19.16 -11.60
CA ASP A 270 -16.11 18.67 -12.98
C ASP A 270 -15.08 17.56 -13.29
N ASN A 271 -14.33 17.09 -12.30
CA ASN A 271 -13.28 16.09 -12.46
C ASN A 271 -12.26 16.50 -13.55
N LEU A 272 -11.93 17.79 -13.62
CA LEU A 272 -11.15 18.37 -14.71
C LEU A 272 -9.85 18.98 -14.19
N ILE A 273 -8.73 18.62 -14.82
CA ILE A 273 -7.44 19.28 -14.57
C ILE A 273 -7.47 20.65 -15.23
N ILE A 274 -7.41 21.69 -14.42
CA ILE A 274 -7.40 23.09 -14.85
C ILE A 274 -6.02 23.47 -15.40
N ASP A 275 -4.97 23.07 -14.67
CA ASP A 275 -3.58 23.38 -15.01
C ASP A 275 -2.62 22.38 -14.35
N SER A 276 -1.42 22.22 -14.89
CA SER A 276 -0.42 21.27 -14.41
C SER A 276 0.95 21.53 -15.05
N ASP A 277 2.04 21.29 -14.32
CA ASP A 277 3.39 21.22 -14.91
C ASP A 277 3.79 19.80 -15.35
N PHE A 278 2.88 18.84 -15.21
CA PHE A 278 3.02 17.52 -15.79
C PHE A 278 2.97 17.66 -17.31
N GLN A 279 3.99 17.16 -18.04
CA GLN A 279 4.00 17.21 -19.50
C GLN A 279 2.74 16.53 -20.05
N THR A 280 1.84 17.34 -20.59
CA THR A 280 0.54 16.91 -21.13
C THR A 280 0.73 16.29 -22.51
N SER A 281 1.15 15.03 -22.58
CA SER A 281 0.74 14.19 -23.71
C SER A 281 -0.69 13.69 -23.44
N THR A 282 -1.65 14.42 -24.03
CA THR A 282 -3.03 14.01 -24.34
C THR A 282 -3.96 13.62 -23.20
N LEU A 283 -4.74 14.61 -22.72
CA LEU A 283 -6.13 14.39 -22.30
C LEU A 283 -7.00 15.49 -22.94
N LYS A 284 -7.26 15.37 -24.24
CA LYS A 284 -8.49 15.91 -24.82
C LYS A 284 -9.57 14.84 -24.70
N SER A 285 -10.75 15.31 -24.34
CA SER A 285 -12.01 14.60 -24.20
C SER A 285 -12.14 13.42 -25.17
N ASP A 286 -12.47 12.24 -24.66
CA ASP A 286 -13.37 11.35 -25.38
C ASP A 286 -14.39 10.73 -24.41
N LYS A 287 -15.64 11.02 -24.74
CA LYS A 287 -16.80 10.24 -24.36
C LYS A 287 -16.63 8.88 -25.02
N GLU A 288 -16.52 7.82 -24.22
CA GLU A 288 -17.04 6.46 -24.43
C GLU A 288 -16.18 5.49 -23.63
N ILE A 289 -16.77 4.95 -22.56
CA ILE A 289 -16.22 3.76 -21.91
C ILE A 289 -16.74 2.57 -22.72
N ASN A 290 -15.86 1.95 -23.50
CA ASN A 290 -15.99 0.54 -23.87
C ASN A 290 -14.65 -0.18 -23.59
N PRO A 291 -14.68 -1.44 -23.07
CA PRO A 291 -13.50 -2.13 -22.57
C PRO A 291 -12.82 -2.94 -23.68
N ILE A 292 -11.52 -2.74 -23.89
CA ILE A 292 -10.66 -3.52 -24.79
C ILE A 292 -9.31 -3.59 -24.07
N ILE A 293 -8.88 -4.68 -23.41
CA ILE A 293 -8.35 -5.95 -23.94
C ILE A 293 -7.95 -5.88 -25.40
N GLU A 294 -6.70 -5.48 -25.65
CA GLU A 294 -5.74 -6.20 -26.50
C GLU A 294 -4.48 -5.34 -26.58
N ASP A 295 -3.37 -5.82 -26.02
CA ASP A 295 -2.07 -5.46 -26.59
C ASP A 295 -1.09 -6.62 -26.43
N LYS A 296 -0.66 -7.12 -27.58
CA LYS A 296 0.33 -8.18 -27.76
C LYS A 296 1.71 -7.61 -27.46
N PHE A 297 2.38 -8.15 -26.44
CA PHE A 297 3.81 -7.89 -26.23
C PHE A 297 4.66 -8.86 -27.06
N THR A 298 5.54 -8.33 -27.91
CA THR A 298 6.64 -9.08 -28.55
C THR A 298 7.98 -8.80 -27.83
N VAL A 299 8.86 -9.80 -27.89
CA VAL A 299 10.05 -10.02 -27.04
C VAL A 299 11.25 -9.12 -27.36
N GLU A 300 11.17 -8.25 -28.38
CA GLU A 300 12.33 -7.49 -28.90
C GLU A 300 12.60 -6.16 -28.17
N SER A 301 11.81 -5.79 -27.16
CA SER A 301 11.91 -4.50 -26.46
C SER A 301 12.78 -4.50 -25.19
N LEU A 302 13.38 -5.65 -24.81
CA LEU A 302 14.18 -5.78 -23.58
C LEU A 302 15.68 -5.44 -23.75
N ASP A 303 16.23 -5.56 -24.95
CA ASP A 303 17.69 -5.40 -25.14
C ASP A 303 18.14 -3.94 -25.29
N ALA A 304 17.23 -3.02 -25.60
CA ALA A 304 17.54 -1.59 -25.78
C ALA A 304 17.65 -0.79 -24.47
N LEU A 305 17.37 -1.39 -23.30
CA LEU A 305 17.34 -0.69 -22.01
C LEU A 305 18.65 -0.79 -21.20
N ASN A 306 19.63 -1.59 -21.65
CA ASN A 306 20.84 -1.89 -20.88
C ASN A 306 22.01 -0.92 -21.09
N ASP A 307 21.97 -0.04 -22.09
CA ASP A 307 23.16 0.76 -22.48
C ASP A 307 23.18 2.21 -21.94
N ALA A 308 22.22 2.62 -21.10
CA ALA A 308 22.03 4.04 -20.75
C ALA A 308 22.34 4.43 -19.28
N VAL A 309 23.05 3.61 -18.50
CA VAL A 309 23.32 3.91 -17.07
C VAL A 309 24.82 3.93 -16.77
N GLU A 310 25.52 4.93 -17.31
CA GLU A 310 26.86 5.31 -16.86
C GLU A 310 26.97 6.84 -16.84
N CYS A 311 26.57 7.46 -15.72
CA CYS A 311 27.11 8.74 -15.19
C CYS A 311 26.32 9.22 -13.96
N ASP A 312 26.87 9.01 -12.76
CA ASP A 312 27.13 10.08 -11.77
C ASP A 312 27.68 9.48 -10.46
N LEU A 313 29.00 9.61 -10.26
CA LEU A 313 29.80 8.73 -9.40
C LEU A 313 30.32 9.34 -8.09
N ASN A 314 29.85 10.51 -7.62
CA ASN A 314 30.51 11.19 -6.49
C ASN A 314 29.65 11.53 -5.26
N SER A 315 28.36 11.23 -5.22
CA SER A 315 27.54 11.28 -3.97
C SER A 315 27.13 9.90 -3.43
N VAL A 316 27.53 8.84 -4.16
CA VAL A 316 27.15 7.43 -3.94
C VAL A 316 28.06 6.72 -2.92
N ARG A 317 29.14 7.36 -2.46
CA ARG A 317 30.20 6.71 -1.67
C ARG A 317 29.74 6.06 -0.37
N ASP A 318 28.81 6.65 0.37
CA ASP A 318 28.35 6.07 1.66
C ASP A 318 27.27 4.99 1.48
N GLY A 319 26.54 4.99 0.36
CA GLY A 319 25.52 3.99 0.05
C GLY A 319 26.08 2.75 -0.67
N MET A 320 27.14 2.94 -1.48
CA MET A 320 27.80 1.85 -2.21
C MET A 320 28.60 0.91 -1.30
N GLU A 321 29.15 1.39 -0.18
CA GLU A 321 30.02 0.59 0.69
C GLU A 321 29.28 -0.55 1.44
N PHE A 322 27.94 -0.48 1.51
CA PHE A 322 27.10 -1.52 2.11
C PHE A 322 26.42 -2.43 1.10
N SER A 323 26.43 -2.07 -0.19
CA SER A 323 25.87 -2.85 -1.29
C SER A 323 26.64 -4.16 -1.55
N CYS A 324 27.93 -4.21 -1.18
CA CYS A 324 28.80 -5.38 -1.35
C CYS A 324 28.83 -6.35 -0.16
N LYS A 325 28.18 -6.02 0.97
CA LYS A 325 28.17 -6.86 2.17
C LYS A 325 26.97 -7.80 2.18
N THR A 326 27.21 -9.06 2.51
CA THR A 326 26.15 -10.03 2.80
C THR A 326 25.32 -9.59 4.01
N ILE A 327 24.08 -10.07 4.13
CA ILE A 327 23.22 -9.77 5.29
C ILE A 327 23.89 -10.18 6.61
N GLN A 328 24.69 -11.25 6.62
CA GLN A 328 25.41 -11.71 7.81
C GLN A 328 26.52 -10.72 8.24
N GLU A 329 27.28 -10.20 7.27
CA GLU A 329 28.31 -9.19 7.52
C GLU A 329 27.70 -7.88 8.02
N LEU A 330 26.57 -7.46 7.44
CA LEU A 330 25.83 -6.29 7.92
C LEU A 330 25.38 -6.45 9.37
N ARG A 331 24.88 -7.62 9.76
CA ARG A 331 24.50 -7.90 11.16
C ARG A 331 25.71 -7.83 12.10
N LYS A 332 26.85 -8.40 11.70
CA LYS A 332 28.10 -8.35 12.46
C LYS A 332 28.60 -6.91 12.63
N PHE A 333 28.53 -6.13 11.56
CA PHE A 333 28.92 -4.73 11.55
C PHE A 333 28.05 -3.87 12.48
N VAL A 334 26.72 -4.01 12.42
CA VAL A 334 25.81 -3.28 13.33
C VAL A 334 26.03 -3.67 14.80
N LEU A 335 26.37 -4.94 15.07
CA LEU A 335 26.76 -5.39 16.40
C LEU A 335 28.05 -4.70 16.87
N GLU A 336 29.03 -4.55 15.99
CA GLU A 336 30.30 -3.87 16.28
C GLU A 336 30.09 -2.39 16.58
N ILE A 337 29.25 -1.69 15.82
CA ILE A 337 28.83 -0.31 16.12
C ILE A 337 28.27 -0.24 17.55
N GLY A 338 27.39 -1.17 17.93
CA GLY A 338 26.81 -1.20 19.27
C GLY A 338 27.81 -1.50 20.38
N ASN A 339 28.90 -2.21 20.10
CA ASN A 339 29.93 -2.55 21.08
C ASN A 339 31.01 -1.47 21.21
N THR A 340 31.35 -0.80 20.12
CA THR A 340 32.48 0.14 20.05
C THR A 340 32.05 1.60 20.06
N GLY A 341 30.81 1.89 19.66
CA GLY A 341 30.33 3.25 19.39
C GLY A 341 30.92 3.90 18.15
N ARG A 342 31.85 3.22 17.44
CA ARG A 342 32.40 3.72 16.17
C ARG A 342 31.31 3.72 15.12
N GLU A 343 31.31 4.75 14.28
CA GLU A 343 30.36 4.90 13.18
C GLU A 343 28.89 4.90 13.60
N ALA A 344 28.60 5.31 14.85
CA ALA A 344 27.24 5.36 15.39
C ALA A 344 26.29 6.22 14.53
N HIS A 345 26.83 7.19 13.78
CA HIS A 345 26.08 8.00 12.81
C HIS A 345 25.44 7.18 11.68
N LEU A 346 25.95 5.97 11.38
CA LEU A 346 25.39 5.07 10.38
C LEU A 346 24.13 4.34 10.86
N LEU A 347 23.85 4.30 12.18
CA LEU A 347 22.64 3.67 12.70
C LEU A 347 21.35 4.24 12.11
N LYS A 348 21.36 5.52 11.70
CA LYS A 348 20.25 6.16 10.99
C LYS A 348 19.82 5.39 9.74
N MET A 349 20.78 4.82 9.01
CA MET A 349 20.52 4.01 7.82
C MET A 349 20.03 2.61 8.18
N PHE A 350 20.45 2.06 9.32
CA PHE A 350 20.07 0.69 9.72
C PHE A 350 18.69 0.59 10.38
N PHE A 351 18.16 1.68 10.96
CA PHE A 351 16.79 1.68 11.53
C PHE A 351 15.69 1.43 10.50
N VAL A 352 15.98 1.69 9.23
CA VAL A 352 15.02 1.50 8.12
C VAL A 352 15.30 0.23 7.30
N HIS A 353 16.35 -0.55 7.62
CA HIS A 353 16.89 -1.59 6.74
C HIS A 353 15.87 -2.71 6.45
N LYS A 354 15.82 -3.26 5.23
CA LYS A 354 14.83 -4.28 4.84
C LYS A 354 14.83 -5.52 5.74
N ASP A 355 16.02 -5.99 6.12
CA ASP A 355 16.21 -7.13 7.01
C ASP A 355 15.79 -6.80 8.45
N TYR A 356 14.96 -7.68 9.02
CA TYR A 356 14.37 -7.45 10.34
C TYR A 356 15.41 -7.50 11.47
N GLU A 357 16.39 -8.39 11.37
CA GLU A 357 17.44 -8.53 12.39
C GLU A 357 18.39 -7.34 12.35
N VAL A 358 18.73 -6.82 11.17
CA VAL A 358 19.54 -5.59 11.06
C VAL A 358 18.88 -4.43 11.81
N ARG A 359 17.56 -4.20 11.63
CA ARG A 359 16.82 -3.17 12.39
C ARG A 359 16.82 -3.43 13.89
N ARG A 360 16.59 -4.69 14.30
CA ARG A 360 16.61 -5.09 15.71
C ARG A 360 17.97 -4.83 16.35
N LEU A 361 19.04 -5.22 15.67
CA LEU A 361 20.43 -5.02 16.10
C LEU A 361 20.78 -3.53 16.14
N ALA A 362 20.30 -2.73 15.19
CA ALA A 362 20.50 -1.28 15.19
C ALA A 362 19.85 -0.63 16.42
N CYS A 363 18.63 -1.04 16.77
CA CYS A 363 17.97 -0.58 18.00
C CYS A 363 18.73 -1.01 19.26
N SER A 364 19.25 -2.24 19.27
CA SER A 364 20.09 -2.74 20.34
C SER A 364 21.38 -1.92 20.49
N ALA A 365 22.05 -1.61 19.37
CA ALA A 365 23.24 -0.77 19.32
C ALA A 365 22.94 0.65 19.83
N ALA A 366 21.85 1.28 19.36
CA ALA A 366 21.41 2.59 19.84
C ALA A 366 21.15 2.59 21.36
N SER A 367 20.58 1.50 21.89
CA SER A 367 20.35 1.34 23.33
C SER A 367 21.64 1.18 24.13
N LYS A 368 22.69 0.58 23.57
CA LYS A 368 24.02 0.51 24.20
C LYS A 368 24.72 1.86 24.18
N ILE A 369 24.67 2.56 23.06
CA ILE A 369 25.32 3.86 22.84
C ILE A 369 24.63 4.97 23.66
N ALA A 370 23.32 4.86 23.85
CA ALA A 370 22.50 5.78 24.65
C ALA A 370 22.64 7.27 24.24
N ASN A 371 22.91 7.54 22.96
CA ASN A 371 23.02 8.90 22.43
C ASN A 371 21.64 9.42 21.95
N PRO A 372 21.11 10.52 22.52
CA PRO A 372 19.84 11.11 22.11
C PRO A 372 19.79 11.57 20.64
N GLU A 373 20.90 12.10 20.11
CA GLU A 373 21.00 12.63 18.74
C GLU A 373 20.88 11.54 17.68
N ILE A 374 21.28 10.31 18.01
CA ILE A 374 21.09 9.15 17.14
C ILE A 374 19.72 8.52 17.42
N THR A 375 19.31 8.46 18.69
CA THR A 375 18.06 7.82 19.08
C THR A 375 16.83 8.52 18.50
N GLN A 376 16.89 9.83 18.23
CA GLN A 376 15.78 10.52 17.57
C GLN A 376 15.43 9.95 16.18
N TYR A 377 16.35 9.23 15.54
CA TYR A 377 16.10 8.55 14.26
C TYR A 377 15.51 7.15 14.40
N ILE A 378 15.27 6.64 15.62
CA ILE A 378 14.79 5.26 15.86
C ILE A 378 13.29 5.09 15.62
N VAL A 379 12.55 6.17 15.43
CA VAL A 379 11.09 6.18 15.34
C VAL A 379 10.51 5.21 14.29
N PRO A 380 11.13 4.91 13.13
CA PRO A 380 10.65 3.85 12.23
C PRO A 380 10.45 2.50 12.94
N CYS A 381 11.35 2.19 13.88
CA CYS A 381 11.31 0.96 14.66
C CYS A 381 10.23 0.91 15.74
N LEU A 382 9.59 2.04 16.07
CA LEU A 382 8.43 2.07 16.97
C LEU A 382 7.14 1.60 16.30
N TYR A 383 7.05 1.70 14.97
CA TYR A 383 5.80 1.46 14.23
C TYR A 383 5.79 0.18 13.40
N VAL A 384 6.87 -0.59 13.44
CA VAL A 384 6.92 -1.90 12.75
C VAL A 384 5.98 -2.91 13.39
N LEU A 385 5.43 -3.83 12.59
CA LEU A 385 4.55 -4.91 13.07
C LEU A 385 5.22 -5.83 14.09
N LYS A 386 6.54 -6.06 13.99
CA LYS A 386 7.28 -7.00 14.84
C LYS A 386 7.51 -6.41 16.25
N PRO A 387 6.91 -6.99 17.30
CA PRO A 387 6.97 -6.41 18.65
C PRO A 387 8.38 -6.33 19.25
N GLN A 388 9.26 -7.25 18.88
CA GLN A 388 10.63 -7.30 19.38
C GLN A 388 11.46 -6.09 18.93
N ILE A 389 11.25 -5.58 17.72
CA ILE A 389 11.95 -4.37 17.26
C ILE A 389 11.46 -3.16 18.06
N ARG A 390 10.14 -3.04 18.27
CA ARG A 390 9.56 -1.99 19.12
C ARG A 390 10.13 -2.04 20.54
N GLN A 391 10.32 -3.24 21.09
CA GLN A 391 10.94 -3.43 22.42
C GLN A 391 12.35 -2.82 22.50
N TYR A 392 13.22 -3.12 21.54
CA TYR A 392 14.58 -2.58 21.53
C TYR A 392 14.59 -1.08 21.27
N ALA A 393 13.67 -0.58 20.43
CA ALA A 393 13.52 0.85 20.19
C ALA A 393 13.10 1.59 21.47
N LEU A 394 12.09 1.09 22.19
CA LEU A 394 11.66 1.65 23.47
C LEU A 394 12.79 1.60 24.53
N LYS A 395 13.57 0.52 24.58
CA LYS A 395 14.77 0.44 25.46
C LYS A 395 15.82 1.49 25.11
N ALA A 396 16.02 1.76 23.81
CA ALA A 396 16.92 2.82 23.37
C ALA A 396 16.44 4.20 23.83
N ILE A 397 15.16 4.51 23.64
CA ILE A 397 14.55 5.78 24.09
C ILE A 397 14.69 5.98 25.59
N LEU A 398 14.37 4.93 26.37
CA LEU A 398 14.47 4.97 27.82
C LEU A 398 15.89 5.24 28.30
N LYS A 399 16.89 4.59 27.67
CA LYS A 399 18.30 4.75 28.06
C LYS A 399 18.92 6.06 27.62
N SER A 400 18.65 6.51 26.39
CA SER A 400 19.19 7.78 25.88
C SER A 400 18.43 9.00 26.37
N GLN A 401 17.27 8.81 27.01
CA GLN A 401 16.41 9.92 27.46
C GLN A 401 16.03 10.87 26.32
N CYS A 402 15.80 10.31 25.12
CA CYS A 402 15.54 11.10 23.92
C CYS A 402 14.18 11.82 23.99
N LYS A 403 14.23 13.12 24.31
CA LYS A 403 13.04 13.96 24.50
C LYS A 403 12.28 14.24 23.19
N ASN A 404 13.00 14.36 22.07
CA ASN A 404 12.44 14.79 20.78
C ASN A 404 11.30 13.88 20.27
N ILE A 405 11.31 12.61 20.66
CA ILE A 405 10.40 11.59 20.16
C ILE A 405 9.41 11.09 21.22
N LEU A 406 9.35 11.75 22.39
CA LEU A 406 8.45 11.37 23.49
C LEU A 406 6.96 11.42 23.12
N HIS A 407 6.58 12.31 22.21
CA HIS A 407 5.21 12.45 21.76
C HIS A 407 4.69 11.21 21.00
N HIS A 408 5.59 10.33 20.51
CA HIS A 408 5.21 9.05 19.92
C HIS A 408 4.78 8.01 20.97
N ILE A 409 5.24 8.11 22.22
CA ILE A 409 5.06 7.05 23.23
C ILE A 409 3.58 6.82 23.59
N PRO A 410 2.73 7.86 23.78
CA PRO A 410 1.30 7.66 23.98
C PRO A 410 0.61 6.98 22.77
N LEU A 411 1.03 7.31 21.54
CA LEU A 411 0.48 6.73 20.31
C LEU A 411 0.82 5.25 20.16
N ILE A 412 2.00 4.83 20.62
CA ILE A 412 2.39 3.42 20.68
C ILE A 412 1.60 2.69 21.77
N LEU A 413 1.47 3.29 22.95
CA LEU A 413 0.77 2.68 24.08
C LEU A 413 -0.70 2.35 23.76
N GLU A 414 -1.38 3.20 22.98
CA GLU A 414 -2.78 2.98 22.58
C GLU A 414 -2.97 1.74 21.67
N LYS A 415 -1.95 1.39 20.88
CA LYS A 415 -2.02 0.34 19.84
C LYS A 415 -1.20 -0.90 20.16
N GLU A 416 -0.48 -0.92 21.26
CA GLU A 416 0.43 -2.01 21.61
C GLU A 416 -0.32 -3.17 22.25
N GLU A 417 0.01 -4.38 21.81
CA GLU A 417 -0.63 -5.62 22.26
C GLU A 417 0.26 -6.42 23.21
N LYS A 418 1.56 -6.12 23.27
CA LYS A 418 2.52 -6.88 24.08
C LYS A 418 2.81 -6.19 25.42
N ASP A 419 2.54 -6.91 26.51
CA ASP A 419 2.71 -6.43 27.88
C ASP A 419 4.09 -5.84 28.16
N TYR A 420 5.17 -6.48 27.67
CA TYR A 420 6.52 -5.98 27.89
C TYR A 420 6.78 -4.61 27.22
N ASN A 421 6.13 -4.32 26.10
CA ASN A 421 6.23 -3.01 25.45
C ASN A 421 5.32 -1.98 26.13
N ILE A 422 4.13 -2.39 26.57
CA ILE A 422 3.23 -1.55 27.38
C ILE A 422 3.95 -1.09 28.65
N ILE A 423 4.64 -2.00 29.34
CA ILE A 423 5.45 -1.69 30.52
C ILE A 423 6.54 -0.66 30.19
N LEU A 424 7.28 -0.86 29.10
CA LEU A 424 8.32 0.09 28.66
C LEU A 424 7.74 1.48 28.33
N CYS A 425 6.62 1.56 27.62
CA CYS A 425 5.94 2.84 27.34
C CYS A 425 5.56 3.57 28.63
N LYS A 426 4.94 2.86 29.60
CA LYS A 426 4.59 3.43 30.91
C LYS A 426 5.82 3.88 31.69
N GLN A 427 6.91 3.11 31.63
CA GLN A 427 8.18 3.48 32.24
C GLN A 427 8.77 4.75 31.62
N ILE A 428 8.75 4.88 30.29
CA ILE A 428 9.22 6.07 29.58
C ILE A 428 8.37 7.29 29.96
N ILE A 429 7.04 7.19 29.97
CA ILE A 429 6.15 8.29 30.35
C ILE A 429 6.44 8.76 31.80
N LYS A 430 6.61 7.82 32.72
CA LYS A 430 6.94 8.12 34.12
C LYS A 430 8.35 8.72 34.26
N ALA A 431 9.32 8.22 33.51
CA ALA A 431 10.69 8.70 33.52
C ALA A 431 10.81 10.10 32.88
N ALA A 432 10.06 10.36 31.81
CA ALA A 432 10.05 11.63 31.08
C ALA A 432 9.67 12.82 31.97
N GLN A 433 8.78 12.62 32.95
CA GLN A 433 8.44 13.65 33.96
C GLN A 433 9.66 14.07 34.81
N LYS A 434 10.63 13.18 34.97
CA LYS A 434 11.88 13.39 35.73
C LYS A 434 13.06 13.79 34.85
N TRP A 435 12.92 13.76 33.53
CA TRP A 435 13.93 14.27 32.60
C TRP A 435 13.89 15.82 32.59
N LYS A 436 14.02 16.44 33.77
CA LYS A 436 14.14 17.89 34.00
C LYS A 436 15.55 18.25 34.45
N ARG A 437 16.40 18.51 33.47
CA ARG A 437 17.34 19.61 33.33
C ARG A 437 17.68 19.68 31.85
#